data_AF-A0A127SF14-F1
#
_entry.id   AF-A0A127SF14-F1
#
_cell.length_a   1.000
_cell.length_b   1.000
_cell.length_c   1.000
_cell.angle_alpha   90.00
_cell.angle_beta   90.00
_cell.angle_gamma   90.00
#
_symmetry.space_group_name_H-M   'P 1'
#
loop_
_entity.id
_entity.type
_entity.pdbx_description
1 polymer ?
#
loop_
_entity_poly.entity_id
_entity_poly.type
_entity_poly.pdbx_seq_one_letter_code
_entity_poly.pdbx_strand_id
1 'polypeptide(L)'
;GMIAGPALGGMLGGISAHAPFIAAALLNGFAFLLAYIFLKETHHSHGGTGKPVRIKPFVLFRLDDALRGLVALFAVFFIIQLIGQVPAALWVIYGEDRFQWNTTTVGLSLAAFGATHAIFQAF
;
A
#
# COMPACT_ATOMS: atom_id res chain seq x y z
N GLY A 1 5.90 3.13 -7.66
CA GLY A 1 5.47 3.39 -6.27
C GLY A 1 6.48 2.87 -5.26
N MET A 2 6.57 1.56 -5.08
CA MET A 2 7.34 0.92 -4.01
C MET A 2 8.87 1.15 -4.02
N ILE A 3 9.47 1.46 -5.18
CA ILE A 3 10.92 1.71 -5.30
C ILE A 3 11.22 3.22 -5.26
N ALA A 4 10.58 3.98 -6.16
CA ALA A 4 10.80 5.42 -6.28
C ALA A 4 10.29 6.21 -5.06
N GLY A 5 9.25 5.73 -4.37
CA GLY A 5 8.68 6.39 -3.20
C GLY A 5 9.64 6.48 -2.02
N PRO A 6 10.20 5.36 -1.52
CA PRO A 6 11.17 5.37 -0.43
C PRO A 6 12.49 6.08 -0.79
N ALA A 7 12.95 5.94 -2.04
CA ALA A 7 14.16 6.63 -2.50
C ALA A 7 13.99 8.15 -2.45
N LEU A 8 12.94 8.68 -3.09
CA LEU A 8 12.67 10.11 -3.12
C LEU A 8 12.26 10.64 -1.73
N GLY A 9 11.48 9.88 -0.98
CA GLY A 9 11.05 10.21 0.38
C GLY A 9 12.20 10.26 1.37
N GLY A 10 13.17 9.34 1.28
CA GLY A 10 14.38 9.36 2.12
C GLY A 10 15.30 10.53 1.81
N MET A 11 15.54 10.81 0.52
CA MET A 11 16.35 11.96 0.10
C MET A 11 15.74 13.30 0.51
N LEU A 12 14.42 13.47 0.31
CA LEU A 12 13.72 14.70 0.69
C LEU A 12 13.54 14.81 2.22
N GLY A 13 13.33 13.68 2.90
CA GLY A 13 13.21 13.61 4.35
C GLY A 13 14.48 14.00 5.10
N GLY A 14 15.65 13.83 4.46
CA GLY A 14 16.92 14.34 4.98
C GLY A 14 17.06 15.87 4.97
N ILE A 15 16.29 16.56 4.12
CA ILE A 15 16.29 18.05 4.04
C ILE A 15 15.28 18.63 5.02
N SER A 16 14.07 18.06 5.06
CA SER A 16 13.02 18.46 5.98
C SER A 16 11.94 17.38 6.07
N ALA A 17 11.37 17.17 7.25
CA ALA A 17 10.27 16.22 7.46
C ALA A 17 9.03 16.49 6.57
N HIS A 18 8.82 17.74 6.13
CA HIS A 18 7.67 18.13 5.31
C HIS A 18 7.88 17.96 3.80
N ALA A 19 9.13 17.93 3.34
CA ALA A 19 9.46 17.90 1.91
C ALA A 19 8.89 16.66 1.17
N PRO A 20 8.90 15.43 1.74
CA PRO A 20 8.29 14.26 1.11
C PRO A 20 6.79 14.43 0.88
N PHE A 21 6.08 15.05 1.84
CA PHE A 21 4.64 15.24 1.75
C PHE A 21 4.26 16.25 0.67
N ILE A 22 5.04 17.34 0.53
CA ILE A 22 4.83 18.33 -0.53
C ILE A 22 5.06 17.69 -1.91
N ALA A 23 6.13 16.91 -2.07
CA ALA A 23 6.37 16.18 -3.31
C ALA A 23 5.25 15.18 -3.63
N ALA A 24 4.76 14.45 -2.63
CA ALA A 24 3.63 13.54 -2.78
C ALA A 24 2.33 14.26 -3.16
N ALA A 25 2.09 15.46 -2.61
CA ALA A 25 0.93 16.29 -2.94
C ALA A 25 0.98 16.78 -4.39
N LEU A 26 2.15 17.25 -4.86
CA LEU A 26 2.35 17.67 -6.25
C LEU A 26 2.16 16.53 -7.23
N LEU A 27 2.74 15.35 -6.94
CA LEU A 27 2.58 14.14 -7.76
C LEU A 27 1.11 13.69 -7.83
N ASN A 28 0.38 13.73 -6.71
CA ASN A 28 -1.05 13.42 -6.69
C ASN A 28 -1.88 14.45 -7.45
N GLY A 29 -1.58 15.75 -7.31
CA GLY A 29 -2.24 16.81 -8.07
C GLY A 29 -2.05 16.62 -9.57
N PHE A 30 -0.84 16.27 -10.00
CA PHE A 30 -0.56 15.95 -11.39
C PHE A 30 -1.30 14.69 -11.87
N ALA A 31 -1.30 13.62 -11.07
CA ALA A 31 -2.05 12.40 -11.39
C ALA A 31 -3.55 12.67 -11.50
N PHE A 32 -4.10 13.54 -10.63
CA PHE A 32 -5.49 13.98 -10.69
C PHE A 32 -5.78 14.77 -11.97
N LEU A 33 -4.92 15.71 -12.36
CA LEU A 33 -5.06 16.47 -13.61
C LEU A 33 -5.01 15.55 -14.83
N LEU A 34 -4.11 14.57 -14.84
CA LEU A 34 -4.04 13.57 -15.90
C LEU A 34 -5.31 12.72 -15.95
N ALA A 35 -5.80 12.22 -14.81
CA ALA A 35 -7.06 11.49 -14.75
C ALA A 35 -8.23 12.36 -15.24
N TYR A 36 -8.31 13.62 -14.81
CA TYR A 36 -9.37 14.52 -15.24
C TYR A 36 -9.38 14.76 -16.76
N ILE A 37 -8.21 14.85 -17.40
CA ILE A 37 -8.10 15.09 -18.84
C ILE A 37 -8.29 13.80 -19.66
N PHE A 38 -7.70 12.68 -19.21
CA PHE A 38 -7.60 11.46 -20.01
C PHE A 38 -8.64 10.40 -19.67
N LEU A 39 -9.18 10.36 -18.44
CA LEU A 39 -10.23 9.40 -18.09
C LEU A 39 -11.55 9.90 -18.67
N LYS A 40 -11.95 9.31 -19.80
CA LYS A 40 -13.34 9.41 -20.26
C LYS A 40 -14.24 8.72 -19.26
N GLU A 41 -15.40 9.30 -19.01
CA GLU A 41 -16.40 8.74 -18.11
C GLU A 41 -16.82 7.35 -18.61
N THR A 42 -16.35 6.31 -17.93
CA THR A 42 -16.65 4.90 -18.25
C THR A 42 -18.07 4.50 -17.86
N HIS A 43 -18.79 5.37 -17.15
CA HIS A 43 -20.15 5.11 -16.73
C HIS A 43 -21.13 5.33 -17.89
N HIS A 44 -21.26 4.31 -18.74
CA HIS A 44 -22.46 4.17 -19.56
C HIS A 44 -23.64 3.95 -18.60
N SER A 45 -24.44 4.99 -18.39
CA SER A 45 -25.74 4.87 -17.74
C SER A 45 -26.60 3.91 -18.57
N HIS A 46 -26.47 2.61 -18.30
CA HIS A 46 -27.49 1.66 -18.68
C HIS A 46 -28.70 2.01 -17.83
N GLY A 47 -29.72 2.56 -18.48
CA GLY A 47 -30.97 3.06 -17.88
C GLY A 47 -31.76 1.99 -17.12
N GLY A 48 -31.24 1.56 -15.99
CA GLY A 48 -31.91 0.78 -14.98
C GLY A 48 -31.74 1.51 -13.67
N THR A 49 -32.84 1.98 -13.08
CA THR A 49 -32.89 2.37 -11.68
C THR A 49 -32.21 1.29 -10.86
N GLY A 50 -31.00 1.58 -10.36
CA GLY A 50 -30.15 0.62 -9.69
C GLY A 50 -30.95 -0.03 -8.57
N LYS A 51 -31.27 -1.32 -8.71
CA LYS A 51 -31.89 -2.09 -7.64
C LYS A 51 -30.98 -1.90 -6.42
N PRO A 52 -31.48 -1.40 -5.27
CA PRO A 52 -30.66 -1.26 -4.10
C PRO A 52 -30.11 -2.64 -3.76
N VAL A 53 -28.82 -2.85 -4.02
CA VAL A 53 -28.13 -4.08 -3.63
C VAL A 53 -28.14 -4.06 -2.12
N ARG A 54 -29.07 -4.83 -1.54
CA ARG A 54 -29.19 -4.96 -0.10
C ARG A 54 -28.08 -5.90 0.37
N ILE A 55 -26.87 -5.35 0.45
CA ILE A 55 -25.71 -6.03 1.05
C ILE A 55 -26.13 -6.34 2.49
N LYS A 56 -26.23 -7.63 2.83
CA LYS A 56 -26.46 -8.07 4.20
C LYS A 56 -25.09 -8.36 4.82
N PRO A 57 -24.43 -7.38 5.48
CA PRO A 57 -23.06 -7.52 5.97
C PRO A 57 -22.89 -8.70 6.95
N PHE A 58 -23.98 -9.12 7.60
CA PHE A 58 -23.96 -10.18 8.61
C PHE A 58 -24.21 -11.60 8.10
N VAL A 59 -24.52 -11.80 6.82
CA VAL A 59 -24.70 -13.15 6.26
C VAL A 59 -23.37 -13.91 6.24
N LEU A 60 -22.24 -13.21 6.12
CA LEU A 60 -20.90 -13.80 6.14
C LEU A 60 -20.49 -14.39 7.51
N PHE A 61 -21.13 -13.96 8.60
CA PHE A 61 -20.87 -14.49 9.96
C PHE A 61 -21.65 -15.77 10.28
N ARG A 62 -22.52 -16.23 9.38
CA ARG A 62 -23.06 -17.59 9.46
C ARG A 62 -21.97 -18.54 9.00
N LEU A 63 -21.10 -18.90 9.93
CA LEU A 63 -20.08 -19.93 9.72
C LEU A 63 -20.78 -21.28 9.55
N ASP A 64 -21.15 -21.61 8.33
CA ASP A 64 -21.45 -22.99 7.94
C ASP A 64 -20.21 -23.87 8.19
N ASP A 65 -20.36 -25.19 8.34
CA ASP A 65 -19.22 -26.09 8.61
C ASP A 65 -18.12 -26.02 7.52
N ALA A 66 -18.48 -25.65 6.28
CA ALA A 66 -17.53 -25.37 5.20
C ALA A 66 -16.65 -24.12 5.46
N LEU A 67 -17.16 -23.13 6.20
CA LEU A 67 -16.43 -21.91 6.57
C LEU A 67 -15.49 -22.11 7.76
N ARG A 68 -15.74 -23.09 8.66
CA ARG A 68 -14.84 -23.36 9.81
C ARG A 68 -13.42 -23.74 9.38
N GLY A 69 -13.26 -24.54 8.33
CA GLY A 69 -11.95 -24.86 7.76
C GLY A 69 -11.26 -23.63 7.15
N LEU A 70 -12.03 -22.72 6.58
CA LEU A 70 -11.54 -21.48 5.98
C LEU A 70 -11.10 -20.45 7.02
N VAL A 71 -11.70 -20.44 8.21
CA VAL A 71 -11.29 -19.55 9.32
C VAL A 71 -9.86 -19.85 9.77
N ALA A 72 -9.47 -21.11 9.84
CA ALA A 72 -8.09 -21.47 10.17
C ALA A 72 -7.11 -20.96 9.09
N LEU A 73 -7.48 -21.08 7.81
CA LEU A 73 -6.68 -20.56 6.70
C LEU A 73 -6.59 -19.02 6.75
N PHE A 74 -7.68 -18.32 7.04
CA PHE A 74 -7.69 -16.88 7.22
C PHE A 74 -6.85 -16.45 8.42
N ALA A 75 -6.89 -17.19 9.52
CA ALA A 75 -6.08 -16.89 10.69
C ALA A 75 -4.58 -17.04 10.37
N VAL A 76 -4.18 -18.13 9.70
CA VAL A 76 -2.79 -18.33 9.25
C VAL A 76 -2.37 -17.24 8.28
N PHE A 77 -3.20 -16.94 7.27
CA PHE A 77 -2.93 -15.87 6.32
C PHE A 77 -2.81 -14.52 7.02
N PHE A 78 -3.70 -14.22 7.96
CA PHE A 78 -3.66 -12.99 8.76
C PHE A 78 -2.37 -12.89 9.58
N ILE A 79 -1.96 -13.97 10.26
CA ILE A 79 -0.71 -13.99 11.05
C ILE A 79 0.49 -13.77 10.13
N ILE A 80 0.55 -14.47 8.99
CA ILE A 80 1.64 -14.30 8.00
C ILE A 80 1.68 -12.86 7.48
N GLN A 81 0.53 -12.30 7.11
CA GLN A 81 0.43 -10.91 6.65
C GLN A 81 0.82 -9.93 7.76
N LEU A 82 0.39 -10.15 8.99
CA LEU A 82 0.71 -9.30 10.13
C LEU A 82 2.21 -9.28 10.41
N ILE A 83 2.85 -10.45 10.44
CA ILE A 83 4.31 -10.58 10.58
C ILE A 83 5.02 -9.90 9.40
N GLY A 84 4.49 -10.05 8.18
CA GLY A 84 5.01 -9.40 6.98
C GLY A 84 4.98 -7.87 7.03
N GLN A 85 4.12 -7.26 7.84
CA GLN A 85 4.08 -5.80 8.03
C GLN A 85 5.12 -5.30 9.06
N VAL A 86 5.68 -6.18 9.89
CA VAL A 86 6.64 -5.79 10.95
C VAL A 86 7.87 -5.06 10.38
N PRO A 87 8.52 -5.55 9.30
CA PRO A 87 9.63 -4.81 8.71
C PRO A 87 9.23 -3.44 8.19
N ALA A 88 8.03 -3.30 7.59
CA ALA A 88 7.57 -2.02 7.06
C ALA A 88 7.44 -0.94 8.16
N ALA A 89 7.07 -1.34 9.38
CA ALA A 89 6.93 -0.42 10.51
C ALA A 89 8.22 -0.19 11.30
N LEU A 90 9.03 -1.24 11.50
CA LEU A 90 10.17 -1.19 12.43
C LEU A 90 11.53 -0.99 11.74
N TRP A 91 11.65 -1.23 10.43
CA TRP A 91 12.94 -1.17 9.74
C TRP A 91 13.62 0.19 9.85
N VAL A 92 12.85 1.27 9.78
CA VAL A 92 13.35 2.65 9.92
C VAL A 92 13.92 2.86 11.33
N ILE A 93 13.13 2.58 12.35
CA ILE A 93 13.48 2.79 13.77
C ILE A 93 14.66 1.92 14.16
N TYR A 94 14.65 0.65 13.74
CA TYR A 94 15.73 -0.29 14.01
C TYR A 94 17.03 0.11 13.29
N GLY A 95 16.94 0.58 12.05
CA GLY A 95 18.09 1.08 11.28
C GLY A 95 18.73 2.31 11.92
N GLU A 96 17.90 3.25 12.38
CA GLU A 96 18.34 4.44 13.11
C GLU A 96 19.01 4.06 14.44
N ASP A 97 18.36 3.25 15.27
CA ASP A 97 18.89 2.89 16.61
C ASP A 97 20.17 2.04 16.51
N ARG A 98 20.14 0.96 15.72
CA ARG A 98 21.21 -0.06 15.70
C ARG A 98 22.41 0.33 14.83
N PHE A 99 22.18 1.06 13.74
CA PHE A 99 23.21 1.39 12.75
C PHE A 99 23.45 2.88 12.58
N GLN A 100 22.73 3.73 13.32
CA GLN A 100 22.83 5.19 13.22
C GLN A 100 22.60 5.66 11.77
N TRP A 101 21.73 4.95 11.04
CA TRP A 101 21.41 5.30 9.66
C TRP A 101 20.64 6.62 9.63
N ASN A 102 20.97 7.46 8.65
CA ASN A 102 20.15 8.63 8.34
C ASN A 102 18.96 8.23 7.45
N THR A 103 17.98 9.12 7.35
CA THR A 103 16.75 8.94 6.56
C THR A 103 17.01 8.59 5.09
N THR A 104 18.12 9.08 4.51
CA THR A 104 18.53 8.77 3.14
C THR A 104 18.97 7.32 2.98
N THR A 105 19.81 6.82 3.90
CA THR A 105 20.30 5.43 3.88
C THR A 105 19.15 4.44 4.08
N VAL A 106 18.24 4.74 5.00
CA VAL A 106 17.02 3.94 5.21
C VAL A 106 16.17 3.92 3.94
N GLY A 107 15.91 5.08 3.33
CA GLY A 107 15.14 5.18 2.09
C GLY A 107 15.75 4.40 0.92
N LEU A 108 17.08 4.44 0.77
CA LEU A 108 17.80 3.68 -0.26
C LEU A 108 17.70 2.17 -0.02
N SER A 109 17.79 1.72 1.23
CA SER A 109 17.63 0.29 1.58
C SER A 109 16.24 -0.24 1.25
N LEU A 110 15.19 0.54 1.54
CA LEU A 110 13.81 0.21 1.21
C LEU A 110 13.58 0.21 -0.31
N ALA A 111 14.22 1.12 -1.04
CA ALA A 111 14.17 1.13 -2.50
C ALA A 111 14.83 -0.12 -3.11
N ALA A 112 15.98 -0.54 -2.58
CA ALA A 112 16.65 -1.79 -2.97
C ALA A 112 15.76 -3.01 -2.68
N PHE A 113 15.16 -3.07 -1.49
CA PHE A 113 14.19 -4.11 -1.14
C PHE A 113 13.00 -4.15 -2.12
N GLY A 114 12.42 -2.99 -2.43
CA GLY A 114 11.33 -2.89 -3.41
C GLY A 114 11.75 -3.33 -4.82
N ALA A 115 13.01 -3.09 -5.21
CA ALA A 115 13.54 -3.50 -6.51
C ALA A 115 13.70 -5.02 -6.59
N THR A 116 14.27 -5.63 -5.55
CA THR A 116 14.36 -7.09 -5.42
C THR A 116 12.96 -7.71 -5.43
N HIS A 117 12.02 -7.16 -4.67
CA HIS A 117 10.64 -7.64 -4.68
C HIS A 117 9.98 -7.55 -6.07
N ALA A 118 10.18 -6.44 -6.80
CA ALA A 118 9.65 -6.29 -8.15
C ALA A 118 10.24 -7.31 -9.13
N ILE A 119 11.53 -7.63 -9.00
CA ILE A 119 12.18 -8.69 -9.79
C ILE A 119 11.53 -10.04 -9.50
N PHE A 120 11.39 -10.41 -8.22
CA PHE A 120 10.78 -11.69 -7.84
C PHE A 120 9.29 -11.77 -8.19
N GLN A 121 8.57 -10.65 -8.25
CA GLN A 121 7.16 -10.64 -8.67
C GLN A 121 7.01 -10.73 -10.20
N ALA A 122 8.05 -10.37 -10.97
CA ALA A 122 8.01 -10.42 -12.42
C ALA A 122 8.27 -11.81 -13.01
N PHE A 123 8.76 -12.76 -12.21
CA PHE A 123 9.02 -14.15 -12.56
C PHE A 123 8.12 -15.10 -11.75
#